data_AF-A2G160-F1
#
_entry.id   AF-A2G160-F1
#
_cell.length_a   1.000
_cell.length_b   1.000
_cell.length_c   1.000
_cell.angle_alpha   90.00
_cell.angle_beta   90.00
_cell.angle_gamma   90.00
#
_symmetry.space_group_name_H-M   'P 1'
#
loop_
_entity.id
_entity.type
_entity.pdbx_description
1 polymer ?
#
loop_
_entity_poly.entity_id
_entity_poly.type
_entity_poly.pdbx_seq_one_letter_code
_entity_poly.pdbx_strand_id
1 'polypeptide(L)'
;MKKYAYGGGGPGQQGGGGATDIRLQDGLYDDFDSLKSRIMVAAGAGAADTNDFGEPGGALVGYNSSQNRGKGGTQISYISGHQGCIAILENSTKSKIYSKTDGDVSVHYSGYKFENTQILDGKKPMIAPNGESEVGHFGNGYARISLIHQFVSDHSCNYNTCFFFYGLIMNN
;
A
#
# COMPACT_ATOMS: atom_id res chain seq x y z
N MET A 1 15.89 27.80 -0.28
CA MET A 1 14.75 26.86 -0.42
C MET A 1 15.02 25.72 0.56
N LYS A 2 14.21 25.54 1.61
CA LYS A 2 14.44 24.49 2.62
C LYS A 2 14.18 23.13 1.94
N LYS A 3 15.20 22.28 1.84
CA LYS A 3 15.05 20.88 1.41
C LYS A 3 14.52 20.09 2.60
N TYR A 4 13.30 19.59 2.49
CA TYR A 4 12.72 18.70 3.50
C TYR A 4 13.15 17.26 3.20
N ALA A 5 13.39 16.47 4.25
CA ALA A 5 13.51 15.02 4.11
C ALA A 5 12.11 14.44 3.87
N TYR A 6 11.97 13.66 2.80
CA TYR A 6 10.74 12.96 2.49
C TYR A 6 10.90 11.52 2.95
N GLY A 7 10.06 11.08 3.88
CA GLY A 7 10.07 9.69 4.32
C GLY A 7 10.08 9.48 5.83
N GLY A 8 9.11 10.04 6.55
CA GLY A 8 8.75 9.64 7.91
C GLY A 8 9.76 9.78 9.04
N GLY A 9 11.02 10.10 8.76
CA GLY A 9 11.94 10.66 9.73
C GLY A 9 11.84 12.19 9.69
N GLY A 10 11.34 12.82 10.76
CA GLY A 10 11.52 14.25 10.96
C GLY A 10 13.00 14.65 10.99
N PRO A 11 13.32 15.96 11.04
CA PRO A 11 14.69 16.45 11.12
C PRO A 11 15.46 15.77 12.29
N GLY A 12 16.49 14.99 11.97
CA GLY A 12 17.29 14.24 12.96
C GLY A 12 16.88 12.79 13.19
N GLN A 13 15.82 12.29 12.55
CA GLN A 13 15.42 10.88 12.62
C GLN A 13 16.05 10.10 11.45
N GLN A 14 16.91 9.13 11.80
CA GLN A 14 17.66 8.28 10.86
C GLN A 14 16.81 7.10 10.31
N GLY A 15 15.52 7.04 10.64
CA GLY A 15 14.59 6.00 10.18
C GLY A 15 13.76 6.47 8.98
N GLY A 16 13.62 5.61 7.97
CA GLY A 16 12.79 5.88 6.79
C GLY A 16 11.29 5.74 7.08
N GLY A 17 10.46 6.11 6.10
CA GLY A 17 9.01 6.16 6.27
C GLY A 17 8.42 4.76 6.28
N GLY A 18 7.47 4.49 7.18
CA GLY A 18 6.81 3.20 7.31
C GLY A 18 6.11 2.75 6.02
N ALA A 19 6.15 1.45 5.74
CA ALA A 19 5.33 0.82 4.70
C ALA A 19 3.91 0.58 5.22
N THR A 20 2.97 0.33 4.31
CA THR A 20 1.60 -0.11 4.67
C THR A 20 1.21 -1.29 3.80
N ASP A 21 0.48 -2.25 4.36
CA ASP A 21 -0.08 -3.35 3.59
C ASP A 21 -1.48 -3.73 4.11
N ILE A 22 -2.26 -4.40 3.25
CA ILE A 22 -3.57 -4.97 3.59
C ILE A 22 -3.48 -6.48 3.45
N ARG A 23 -3.76 -7.19 4.54
CA ARG A 23 -3.69 -8.65 4.66
C ARG A 23 -5.08 -9.24 4.80
N LEU A 24 -5.27 -10.43 4.26
CA LEU A 24 -6.47 -11.22 4.50
C LEU A 24 -6.33 -12.10 5.74
N GLN A 25 -5.10 -12.45 6.11
CA GLN A 25 -4.76 -13.21 7.29
C GLN A 25 -3.93 -12.36 8.25
N ASP A 26 -4.42 -12.22 9.48
CA ASP A 26 -3.69 -11.57 10.56
C ASP A 26 -2.43 -12.37 10.93
N GLY A 27 -1.45 -11.69 11.50
CA GLY A 27 -0.20 -12.28 11.93
C GLY A 27 0.85 -11.24 12.26
N LEU A 28 1.95 -11.72 12.83
CA LEU A 28 3.10 -10.88 13.13
C LEU A 28 3.73 -10.33 11.83
N TYR A 29 4.62 -9.35 11.99
CA TYR A 29 5.25 -8.68 10.86
C TYR A 29 6.09 -9.63 9.97
N ASP A 30 6.56 -10.75 10.50
CA ASP A 30 7.41 -11.74 9.85
C ASP A 30 6.71 -13.10 9.62
N ASP A 31 5.43 -13.20 9.96
CA ASP A 31 4.64 -14.40 9.70
C ASP A 31 4.43 -14.59 8.19
N PHE A 32 4.85 -15.75 7.69
CA PHE A 32 4.87 -15.98 6.25
C PHE A 32 3.47 -16.03 5.65
N ASP A 33 2.53 -16.71 6.31
CA ASP A 33 1.18 -16.90 5.76
C ASP A 33 0.41 -15.56 5.77
N SER A 34 0.57 -14.77 6.83
CA SER A 34 0.09 -13.40 6.91
C SER A 34 0.69 -12.51 5.80
N LEU A 35 2.01 -12.51 5.63
CA LEU A 35 2.69 -11.73 4.58
C LEU A 35 2.32 -12.16 3.17
N LYS A 36 2.08 -13.46 2.96
CA LYS A 36 1.67 -14.02 1.67
C LYS A 36 0.24 -13.60 1.32
N SER A 37 -0.62 -13.41 2.32
CA SER A 37 -2.02 -12.98 2.14
C SER A 37 -2.22 -11.50 1.77
N ARG A 38 -1.13 -10.76 1.49
CA ARG A 38 -1.17 -9.33 1.18
C ARG A 38 -1.79 -9.06 -0.19
N ILE A 39 -2.94 -8.38 -0.20
CA ILE A 39 -3.62 -7.95 -1.43
C ILE A 39 -3.25 -6.54 -1.87
N MET A 40 -2.64 -5.77 -0.96
CA MET A 40 -2.07 -4.45 -1.24
C MET A 40 -0.78 -4.28 -0.44
N VAL A 41 0.25 -3.74 -1.09
CA VAL A 41 1.53 -3.36 -0.48
C VAL A 41 1.90 -1.97 -0.99
N ALA A 42 1.96 -1.01 -0.08
CA ALA A 42 2.48 0.33 -0.28
C ALA A 42 3.88 0.43 0.32
N ALA A 43 4.86 0.80 -0.50
CA ALA A 43 6.25 0.87 -0.08
C ALA A 43 6.50 1.99 0.94
N GLY A 44 7.48 1.78 1.82
CA GLY A 44 8.04 2.83 2.68
C GLY A 44 8.96 3.78 1.91
N ALA A 45 9.44 4.82 2.59
CA ALA A 45 10.34 5.83 2.04
C ALA A 45 11.78 5.71 2.57
N GLY A 46 12.73 6.26 1.83
CA GLY A 46 14.13 6.31 2.24
C GLY A 46 14.32 7.26 3.45
N ALA A 47 15.35 7.00 4.25
CA ALA A 47 15.73 7.83 5.39
C ALA A 47 16.70 8.95 4.99
N ALA A 48 16.78 10.00 5.81
CA ALA A 48 17.86 10.99 5.75
C ALA A 48 19.12 10.49 6.48
N ASP A 49 20.30 10.85 5.97
CA ASP A 49 21.60 10.66 6.62
C ASP A 49 22.15 12.04 7.01
N THR A 50 23.13 12.09 7.92
CA THR A 50 23.81 13.26 8.50
C THR A 50 24.14 14.40 7.54
N ASN A 51 24.24 14.16 6.22
CA ASN A 51 24.41 15.19 5.20
C ASN A 51 23.58 14.94 3.93
N ASP A 52 22.55 14.10 3.98
CA ASP A 52 21.75 13.72 2.81
C ASP A 52 20.26 13.62 3.14
N PHE A 53 19.41 14.08 2.23
CA PHE A 53 17.96 14.11 2.43
C PHE A 53 17.32 12.86 1.85
N GLY A 54 16.46 12.18 2.62
CA GLY A 54 15.59 11.14 2.09
C GLY A 54 14.69 11.70 0.99
N GLU A 55 14.47 10.91 -0.06
CA GLU A 55 13.54 11.23 -1.15
C GLU A 55 12.23 10.46 -0.98
N PRO A 56 11.14 10.87 -1.65
CA PRO A 56 9.84 10.22 -1.51
C PRO A 56 9.88 8.69 -1.65
N GLY A 57 9.14 7.99 -0.80
CA GLY A 57 8.90 6.55 -0.90
C GLY A 57 7.58 6.21 -1.54
N GLY A 58 7.19 4.94 -1.46
CA GLY A 58 5.85 4.50 -1.87
C GLY A 58 5.67 4.25 -3.36
N ALA A 59 6.57 4.75 -4.22
CA ALA A 59 6.61 4.37 -5.62
C ALA A 59 7.08 2.90 -5.79
N LEU A 60 6.75 2.29 -6.95
CA LEU A 60 7.21 0.94 -7.34
C LEU A 60 8.73 0.75 -7.19
N VAL A 61 9.47 1.85 -7.37
CA VAL A 61 10.89 1.95 -7.09
C VAL A 61 11.09 3.12 -6.14
N GLY A 62 11.53 2.84 -4.91
CA GLY A 62 11.85 3.88 -3.94
C GLY A 62 12.98 4.78 -4.44
N TYR A 63 12.89 6.08 -4.18
CA TYR A 63 13.93 7.01 -4.58
C TYR A 63 15.09 6.98 -3.59
N ASN A 64 16.32 6.89 -4.10
CA ASN A 64 17.51 7.14 -3.29
C ASN A 64 17.49 8.56 -2.79
N SER A 65 18.19 8.81 -1.69
CA SER A 65 18.41 10.16 -1.17
C SER A 65 19.04 11.10 -2.21
N SER A 66 18.92 12.41 -1.97
CA SER A 66 19.40 13.49 -2.83
C SER A 66 20.87 13.34 -3.31
N GLN A 67 21.75 12.76 -2.50
CA GLN A 67 23.16 12.48 -2.83
C GLN A 67 23.45 10.98 -2.99
N ASN A 68 22.42 10.14 -3.13
CA ASN A 68 22.49 8.69 -3.27
C ASN A 68 23.18 7.92 -2.12
N ARG A 69 23.31 8.52 -0.93
CA ARG A 69 23.91 7.87 0.25
C ARG A 69 22.94 6.93 0.97
N GLY A 70 21.65 7.26 0.97
CA GLY A 70 20.55 6.41 1.39
C GLY A 70 19.86 5.78 0.17
N LYS A 71 19.57 4.48 0.22
CA LYS A 71 18.74 3.83 -0.78
C LYS A 71 17.27 3.94 -0.37
N GLY A 72 16.41 4.27 -1.31
CA GLY A 72 14.97 4.19 -1.10
C GLY A 72 14.59 2.73 -0.84
N GLY A 73 13.60 2.50 0.02
CA GLY A 73 13.04 1.16 0.18
C GLY A 73 12.38 0.73 -1.12
N THR A 74 13.05 -0.10 -1.92
CA THR A 74 12.44 -0.75 -3.08
C THR A 74 11.60 -1.91 -2.57
N GLN A 75 10.32 -1.65 -2.30
CA GLN A 75 9.31 -2.69 -2.23
C GLN A 75 8.50 -2.60 -3.51
N ILE A 76 8.28 -3.73 -4.18
CA ILE A 76 7.42 -3.78 -5.35
C ILE A 76 6.02 -3.46 -4.86
N SER A 77 5.51 -2.27 -5.18
CA SER A 77 4.12 -1.93 -4.90
C SER A 77 3.24 -2.96 -5.61
N TYR A 78 2.33 -3.53 -4.85
CA TYR A 78 1.43 -4.55 -5.36
C TYR A 78 0.02 -4.15 -5.00
N ILE A 79 -0.87 -4.13 -5.98
CA ILE A 79 -2.30 -3.98 -5.77
C ILE A 79 -2.94 -5.08 -6.60
N SER A 80 -3.63 -6.00 -5.95
CA SER A 80 -4.33 -7.07 -6.65
C SER A 80 -5.32 -6.47 -7.66
N GLY A 81 -5.19 -6.85 -8.93
CA GLY A 81 -6.00 -6.31 -10.04
C GLY A 81 -5.50 -4.99 -10.67
N HIS A 82 -4.37 -4.44 -10.23
CA HIS A 82 -3.77 -3.28 -10.90
C HIS A 82 -2.91 -3.71 -12.09
N GLN A 83 -3.12 -3.06 -13.24
CA GLN A 83 -2.37 -3.34 -14.45
C GLN A 83 -0.87 -3.18 -14.22
N GLY A 84 -0.09 -4.20 -14.61
CA GLY A 84 1.37 -4.20 -14.45
C GLY A 84 1.87 -4.77 -13.12
N CYS A 85 0.98 -4.99 -12.14
CA CYS A 85 1.32 -5.79 -10.97
C CYS A 85 1.34 -7.29 -11.34
N ILE A 86 2.21 -8.05 -10.67
CA ILE A 86 2.30 -9.51 -10.81
C ILE A 86 2.10 -10.11 -9.42
N ALA A 87 1.06 -10.93 -9.29
CA ALA A 87 0.72 -11.64 -8.07
C ALA A 87 1.59 -12.88 -7.88
N ILE A 88 1.71 -13.31 -6.63
CA ILE A 88 2.31 -14.60 -6.28
C ILE A 88 1.28 -15.73 -6.44
N LEU A 89 1.77 -16.95 -6.64
CA LEU A 89 0.96 -18.17 -6.65
C LEU A 89 0.73 -18.70 -5.23
N GLU A 90 -0.42 -19.35 -5.04
CA GLU A 90 -0.82 -19.98 -3.77
C GLU A 90 0.15 -21.08 -3.32
N ASN A 91 0.90 -21.72 -4.23
CA ASN A 91 1.89 -22.72 -3.87
C ASN A 91 3.24 -22.14 -3.41
N SER A 92 3.36 -20.81 -3.28
CA SER A 92 4.55 -20.15 -2.74
C SER A 92 4.78 -20.53 -1.27
N THR A 93 6.04 -20.76 -0.91
CA THR A 93 6.49 -21.10 0.44
C THR A 93 7.54 -20.11 0.93
N LYS A 94 7.84 -20.12 2.23
CA LYS A 94 8.88 -19.27 2.83
C LYS A 94 10.25 -19.41 2.15
N SER A 95 10.55 -20.60 1.63
CA SER A 95 11.81 -20.89 0.93
C SER A 95 11.77 -20.59 -0.57
N LYS A 96 10.57 -20.45 -1.17
CA LYS A 96 10.45 -20.26 -2.61
C LYS A 96 9.14 -19.56 -2.99
N ILE A 97 9.27 -18.38 -3.59
CA ILE A 97 8.15 -17.58 -4.09
C ILE A 97 7.99 -17.83 -5.59
N TYR A 98 6.76 -18.07 -6.02
CA TYR A 98 6.41 -18.23 -7.44
C TYR A 98 5.51 -17.08 -7.88
N SER A 99 5.85 -16.44 -9.00
CA SER A 99 5.03 -15.40 -9.61
C SER A 99 4.06 -16.01 -10.61
N LYS A 100 2.86 -15.44 -10.75
CA LYS A 100 1.94 -15.78 -11.84
C LYS A 100 2.55 -15.40 -13.18
N THR A 101 2.33 -16.24 -14.19
CA THR A 101 2.78 -16.01 -15.56
C THR A 101 1.66 -16.19 -16.58
N ASP A 102 0.47 -16.62 -16.14
CA ASP A 102 -0.69 -16.95 -16.94
C ASP A 102 -1.97 -16.27 -16.42
N GLY A 103 -2.96 -16.18 -17.30
CA GLY A 103 -4.23 -15.50 -17.02
C GLY A 103 -4.07 -14.03 -16.64
N ASP A 104 -4.96 -13.53 -15.79
CA ASP A 104 -4.75 -12.23 -15.16
C ASP A 104 -3.69 -12.35 -14.07
N VAL A 105 -2.45 -12.03 -14.46
CA VAL A 105 -1.27 -12.11 -13.59
C VAL A 105 -1.33 -11.12 -12.44
N SER A 106 -2.19 -10.10 -12.47
CA SER A 106 -2.26 -9.06 -11.44
C SER A 106 -3.11 -9.43 -10.24
N VAL A 107 -3.95 -10.46 -10.35
CA VAL A 107 -4.91 -10.84 -9.29
C VAL A 107 -4.30 -11.86 -8.34
N HIS A 108 -4.35 -11.52 -7.05
CA HIS A 108 -3.93 -12.33 -5.92
C HIS A 108 -4.59 -13.70 -5.94
N TYR A 109 -3.89 -14.75 -5.48
CA TYR A 109 -4.41 -16.12 -5.53
C TYR A 109 -5.73 -16.31 -4.77
N SER A 110 -6.07 -15.42 -3.82
CA SER A 110 -7.37 -15.43 -3.14
C SER A 110 -8.55 -15.01 -4.02
N GLY A 111 -8.30 -14.46 -5.21
CA GLY A 111 -9.33 -13.92 -6.10
C GLY A 111 -9.83 -12.50 -5.74
N TYR A 112 -9.46 -11.95 -4.58
CA TYR A 112 -9.80 -10.57 -4.22
C TYR A 112 -8.94 -9.59 -5.01
N LYS A 113 -9.55 -8.55 -5.58
CA LYS A 113 -8.88 -7.48 -6.32
C LYS A 113 -9.47 -6.12 -5.95
N PHE A 114 -8.78 -5.07 -6.35
CA PHE A 114 -9.26 -3.70 -6.34
C PHE A 114 -9.58 -3.28 -7.79
N GLU A 115 -10.62 -2.47 -7.95
CA GLU A 115 -11.02 -1.90 -9.23
C GLU A 115 -10.68 -0.41 -9.28
N ASN A 116 -10.55 0.13 -10.50
CA ASN A 116 -10.25 1.54 -10.72
C ASN A 116 -9.02 2.02 -9.95
N THR A 117 -8.00 1.16 -9.88
CA THR A 117 -6.80 1.37 -9.10
C THR A 117 -5.85 2.34 -9.81
N GLN A 118 -5.18 3.18 -9.02
CA GLN A 118 -4.12 4.06 -9.50
C GLN A 118 -2.90 3.92 -8.59
N ILE A 119 -1.72 3.73 -9.19
CA ILE A 119 -0.44 3.86 -8.50
C ILE A 119 0.13 5.21 -8.89
N LEU A 120 0.25 6.11 -7.91
CA LEU A 120 0.80 7.44 -8.11
C LEU A 120 2.29 7.45 -7.79
N ASP A 121 3.04 8.23 -8.57
CA ASP A 121 4.45 8.49 -8.32
C ASP A 121 4.61 9.48 -7.17
N GLY A 122 5.43 9.14 -6.17
CA GLY A 122 5.77 9.98 -5.03
C GLY A 122 6.40 11.34 -5.37
N LYS A 123 6.85 11.56 -6.61
CA LYS A 123 7.37 12.84 -7.11
C LYS A 123 6.31 13.74 -7.73
N LYS A 124 5.07 13.25 -7.88
CA LYS A 124 3.95 14.05 -8.36
C LYS A 124 3.07 14.50 -7.20
N PRO A 125 2.33 15.61 -7.34
CA PRO A 125 1.38 16.03 -6.32
C PRO A 125 0.34 14.92 -6.04
N MET A 126 0.10 14.64 -4.77
CA MET A 126 -0.91 13.72 -4.25
C MET A 126 -1.72 14.42 -3.15
N ILE A 127 -2.88 13.88 -2.83
CA ILE A 127 -3.70 14.38 -1.72
C ILE A 127 -3.13 13.81 -0.40
N ALA A 128 -2.69 14.70 0.48
CA ALA A 128 -2.26 14.42 1.84
C ALA A 128 -3.44 13.95 2.72
N PRO A 129 -3.19 13.35 3.90
CA PRO A 129 -4.27 12.87 4.76
C PRO A 129 -5.13 14.02 5.32
N ASN A 130 -4.57 15.23 5.42
CA ASN A 130 -5.30 16.44 5.79
C ASN A 130 -6.10 17.06 4.64
N GLY A 131 -6.06 16.47 3.44
CA GLY A 131 -6.78 16.94 2.24
C GLY A 131 -6.02 17.94 1.37
N GLU A 132 -4.85 18.40 1.80
CA GLU A 132 -4.01 19.33 1.03
C GLU A 132 -3.25 18.60 -0.08
N SER A 133 -2.76 19.33 -1.09
CA SER A 133 -1.87 18.76 -2.10
C SER A 133 -0.41 18.79 -1.63
N GLU A 134 0.26 17.64 -1.67
CA GLU A 134 1.68 17.49 -1.29
C GLU A 134 2.46 16.69 -2.34
N VAL A 135 3.78 16.91 -2.43
CA VAL A 135 4.68 16.06 -3.22
C VAL A 135 5.49 15.20 -2.27
N GLY A 136 5.26 13.88 -2.31
CA GLY A 136 5.66 12.98 -1.24
C GLY A 136 4.86 13.24 0.05
N HIS A 137 5.17 12.50 1.11
CA HIS A 137 4.52 12.68 2.42
C HIS A 137 5.53 12.98 3.51
N PHE A 138 5.26 14.00 4.34
CA PHE A 138 6.02 14.28 5.55
C PHE A 138 5.33 13.65 6.77
N GLY A 139 6.05 12.77 7.47
CA GLY A 139 5.53 12.03 8.62
C GLY A 139 5.29 10.54 8.30
N ASN A 140 4.55 9.87 9.19
CA ASN A 140 4.32 8.44 9.12
C ASN A 140 3.52 8.05 7.87
N GLY A 141 3.85 6.91 7.25
CA GLY A 141 3.02 6.33 6.20
C GLY A 141 1.61 6.05 6.72
N TYR A 142 0.59 6.33 5.91
CA TYR A 142 -0.81 6.11 6.27
C TYR A 142 -1.55 5.47 5.10
N ALA A 143 -2.54 4.63 5.41
CA ALA A 143 -3.59 4.26 4.47
C ALA A 143 -4.86 5.00 4.83
N ARG A 144 -5.53 5.58 3.82
CA ARG A 144 -6.83 6.20 3.97
C ARG A 144 -7.88 5.31 3.33
N ILE A 145 -8.80 4.81 4.15
CA ILE A 145 -9.98 4.07 3.69
C ILE A 145 -11.17 5.01 3.84
N SER A 146 -11.87 5.28 2.74
CA SER A 146 -13.05 6.14 2.73
C SER A 146 -14.23 5.34 2.17
N LEU A 147 -15.36 5.36 2.87
CA LEU A 147 -16.59 4.75 2.39
C LEU A 147 -17.18 5.64 1.29
N ILE A 148 -17.22 5.14 0.05
CA ILE A 148 -17.70 5.91 -1.12
C ILE A 148 -19.23 5.81 -1.24
N HIS A 149 -19.86 4.81 -0.61
CA HIS A 149 -21.31 4.69 -0.54
C HIS A 149 -21.74 3.89 0.71
N GLN A 150 -22.64 4.47 1.50
CA GLN A 150 -23.34 3.76 2.57
C GLN A 150 -24.68 3.32 1.99
N PHE A 151 -24.81 2.05 1.60
CA PHE A 151 -26.15 1.51 1.39
C PHE A 151 -26.82 1.42 2.75
N VAL A 152 -27.81 2.30 2.99
CA VAL A 152 -28.83 2.03 3.99
C VAL A 152 -29.60 0.83 3.45
N SER A 153 -29.47 -0.32 4.11
CA SER A 153 -30.28 -1.49 3.77
C SER A 153 -31.74 -1.12 4.01
N ASP A 154 -32.60 -1.36 3.01
CA ASP A 154 -34.04 -1.28 3.23
C ASP A 154 -34.40 -2.16 4.42
N HIS A 155 -34.94 -1.51 5.45
CA HIS A 155 -35.36 -2.14 6.69
C HIS A 155 -36.54 -3.06 6.41
N SER A 156 -36.29 -4.35 6.18
CA SER A 156 -37.32 -5.37 6.38
C SER A 156 -37.23 -5.89 7.81
N CYS A 157 -37.79 -5.12 8.75
CA CYS A 157 -38.00 -5.59 10.11
C CYS A 157 -39.09 -6.66 10.11
N ASN A 158 -38.71 -7.93 10.17
CA ASN A 158 -39.57 -8.98 10.70
C ASN A 158 -39.01 -9.40 12.06
N TYR A 159 -39.68 -8.94 13.12
CA TYR A 159 -39.53 -9.33 14.53
C TYR A 159 -38.18 -9.98 14.93
N ASN A 160 -37.31 -9.16 15.53
CA ASN A 160 -36.15 -9.50 16.38
C ASN A 160 -34.83 -10.00 15.77
N THR A 161 -34.63 -10.01 14.44
CA THR A 161 -33.30 -10.24 13.86
C THR A 161 -32.99 -9.31 12.69
N CYS A 162 -32.03 -8.39 12.88
CA CYS A 162 -31.41 -7.65 11.78
C CYS A 162 -30.21 -8.44 11.26
N PHE A 163 -30.26 -8.88 10.00
CA PHE A 163 -29.10 -9.42 9.30
C PHE A 163 -28.37 -8.28 8.58
N PHE A 164 -27.13 -8.01 8.99
CA PHE A 164 -26.24 -7.11 8.26
C PHE A 164 -25.51 -7.90 7.18
N PHE A 165 -25.92 -7.73 5.92
CA PHE A 165 -25.16 -8.23 4.77
C PHE A 165 -24.23 -7.12 4.28
N TYR A 166 -22.93 -7.25 4.54
CA TYR A 166 -21.92 -6.41 3.92
C TYR A 166 -21.56 -7.02 2.55
N GLY A 167 -22.10 -6.45 1.48
CA GLY A 167 -21.74 -6.81 0.10
C GLY A 167 -20.68 -5.85 -0.44
N LEU A 168 -19.53 -6.36 -0.86
CA LEU A 168 -18.54 -5.62 -1.65
C LEU A 168 -18.93 -5.78 -3.12
N ILE A 169 -19.55 -4.76 -3.74
CA ILE A 169 -19.83 -4.76 -5.16
C ILE A 169 -18.67 -4.05 -5.88
N MET A 170 -18.05 -4.78 -6.77
CA MET A 170 -17.01 -4.35 -7.68
C MET A 170 -17.65 -4.50 -9.08
N ASN A 171 -17.96 -3.38 -9.71
CA ASN A 171 -18.81 -3.31 -10.91
C ASN A 171 -17.94 -3.34 -12.18
N ASN A 172 -18.35 -4.21 -13.10
CA ASN A 172 -17.80 -4.59 -14.41
C ASN A 172 -17.01 -3.53 -15.19
#